data_AF-A0AAX6NCC2-F1
#
_entry.id   AF-A0AAX6NCC2-F1
#
_cell.length_a   1.000
_cell.length_b   1.000
_cell.length_c   1.000
_cell.angle_alpha   90.00
_cell.angle_beta   90.00
_cell.angle_gamma   90.00
#
_symmetry.space_group_name_H-M   'P 1'
#
loop_
_entity.id
_entity.type
_entity.pdbx_description
1 polymer ?
#
loop_
_entity_poly.entity_id
_entity_poly.type
_entity_poly.pdbx_seq_one_letter_code
_entity_poly.pdbx_strand_id
1 'polypeptide(L)'
;MAQFLGRDQLESTLHSSMVLSHSDIKGLEGELKVGDLLAKYLPDDTYVIAHPSIGKYDPDFLIISPRYGFRLLEVKNWSINNISNVYSNGAMKIASIEQTRNPLNQVKKHIDEFNGYLKSLKISTLGDSYKLVGFSVIHIGFNRSDIQQKISNWNSMNRESFFKHHLFADQLNNNLDYLLEKATKYTIYDRRIMLSPATLQQIVESVTISDEITNDNPKEVSNKLNKFDEELAELKNQFASIKSDNVEQVKEPISPSPVTTNQEKPTAEQTLGSRQRRGKQKKNKASFVPAIVLVAILGIGAAWLFLPSVKSDTTKPNEEVQTTKKGKEVSDDKDTQNAQETQKTPNTVNEQPVNSDTNEQDSTTESAVSNSAYTNVTDLTTNARLGDYVELEVTVQQFTYDQGSGTKFLILGDSQTQMDGVIFKGTDVPFISQGETYKFKGEFNEYKGKEELIINSVE
;
A
#
# COMPACT_ATOMS: atom_id res chain seq x y z
N MET A 1 -14.86 24.73 -13.52
CA MET A 1 -13.91 23.65 -13.20
C MET A 1 -13.51 23.85 -11.75
N ALA A 2 -13.45 22.78 -10.98
CA ALA A 2 -13.04 22.84 -9.59
C ALA A 2 -11.60 23.36 -9.44
N GLN A 3 -11.31 23.92 -8.28
CA GLN A 3 -9.99 24.47 -7.96
C GLN A 3 -9.07 23.36 -7.47
N PHE A 4 -7.95 23.13 -8.18
CA PHE A 4 -7.00 22.08 -7.84
C PHE A 4 -5.78 22.65 -7.10
N LEU A 5 -5.81 22.54 -5.77
CA LEU A 5 -4.75 22.97 -4.88
C LEU A 5 -3.75 21.82 -4.67
N GLY A 6 -2.44 22.12 -4.72
CA GLY A 6 -1.39 21.09 -4.59
C GLY A 6 -0.91 20.48 -5.91
N ARG A 7 -1.48 20.91 -7.03
CA ARG A 7 -1.13 20.39 -8.36
C ARG A 7 0.35 20.62 -8.71
N ASP A 8 0.85 21.84 -8.48
CA ASP A 8 2.24 22.21 -8.79
C ASP A 8 3.24 21.43 -7.92
N GLN A 9 2.87 21.11 -6.66
CA GLN A 9 3.67 20.28 -5.75
C GLN A 9 3.74 18.83 -6.24
N LEU A 10 2.64 18.27 -6.72
CA LEU A 10 2.63 16.93 -7.35
C LEU A 10 3.51 16.91 -8.60
N GLU A 11 3.39 17.91 -9.49
CA GLU A 11 4.23 18.01 -10.69
C GLU A 11 5.71 18.18 -10.35
N SER A 12 6.02 19.03 -9.39
CA SER A 12 7.40 19.26 -8.93
C SER A 12 8.01 17.98 -8.34
N THR A 13 7.25 17.24 -7.54
CA THR A 13 7.71 15.97 -6.96
C THR A 13 7.91 14.92 -8.04
N LEU A 14 6.98 14.82 -9.00
CA LEU A 14 7.10 13.94 -10.15
C LEU A 14 8.31 14.29 -11.03
N HIS A 15 8.61 15.58 -11.23
CA HIS A 15 9.79 16.03 -11.99
C HIS A 15 11.11 15.84 -11.23
N SER A 16 11.06 15.79 -9.89
CA SER A 16 12.20 15.48 -9.03
C SER A 16 12.54 13.98 -9.01
N SER A 17 12.08 13.22 -10.02
CA SER A 17 12.09 11.75 -10.17
C SER A 17 13.43 11.04 -10.01
N MET A 18 14.55 11.74 -9.86
CA MET A 18 15.86 11.11 -9.71
C MET A 18 15.97 10.22 -8.46
N VAL A 19 15.12 10.44 -7.45
CA VAL A 19 15.16 9.72 -6.16
C VAL A 19 14.02 8.69 -6.03
N LEU A 20 12.98 8.80 -6.84
CA LEU A 20 11.75 8.01 -6.68
C LEU A 20 11.85 6.64 -7.33
N SER A 21 11.24 5.63 -6.70
CA SER A 21 11.12 4.31 -7.32
C SER A 21 10.13 4.37 -8.51
N HIS A 22 10.22 3.39 -9.42
CA HIS A 22 9.28 3.31 -10.54
C HIS A 22 7.82 3.17 -10.09
N SER A 23 7.56 2.51 -8.95
CA SER A 23 6.23 2.42 -8.36
C SER A 23 5.72 3.77 -7.85
N ASP A 24 6.59 4.59 -7.27
CA ASP A 24 6.21 5.90 -6.71
C ASP A 24 5.91 6.88 -7.85
N ILE A 25 6.76 6.90 -8.89
CA ILE A 25 6.51 7.67 -10.11
C ILE A 25 5.15 7.29 -10.70
N LYS A 26 4.86 5.99 -10.83
CA LYS A 26 3.58 5.51 -11.35
C LYS A 26 2.40 5.89 -10.45
N GLY A 27 2.59 5.90 -9.13
CA GLY A 27 1.61 6.37 -8.15
C GLY A 27 1.26 7.83 -8.40
N LEU A 28 2.28 8.70 -8.38
CA LEU A 28 2.17 10.14 -8.59
C LEU A 28 1.58 10.50 -9.97
N GLU A 29 1.96 9.80 -11.04
CA GLU A 29 1.32 9.98 -12.36
C GLU A 29 -0.18 9.64 -12.31
N GLY A 30 -0.55 8.60 -11.56
CA GLY A 30 -1.94 8.22 -11.33
C GLY A 30 -2.70 9.29 -10.57
N GLU A 31 -2.11 9.82 -9.51
CA GLU A 31 -2.68 10.90 -8.69
C GLU A 31 -2.86 12.18 -9.51
N LEU A 32 -1.82 12.65 -10.19
CA LEU A 32 -1.88 13.86 -11.03
C LEU A 32 -2.99 13.73 -12.09
N LYS A 33 -3.07 12.58 -12.77
CA LYS A 33 -4.12 12.31 -13.74
C LYS A 33 -5.52 12.32 -13.12
N VAL A 34 -5.69 11.73 -11.93
CA VAL A 34 -6.97 11.74 -11.20
C VAL A 34 -7.34 13.15 -10.76
N GLY A 35 -6.39 13.92 -10.23
CA GLY A 35 -6.57 15.31 -9.83
C GLY A 35 -7.02 16.20 -10.99
N ASP A 36 -6.39 16.07 -12.16
CA ASP A 36 -6.78 16.80 -13.38
C ASP A 36 -8.21 16.44 -13.83
N LEU A 37 -8.61 15.17 -13.73
CA LEU A 37 -9.97 14.72 -14.05
C LEU A 37 -11.00 15.23 -13.03
N LEU A 38 -10.66 15.22 -11.73
CA LEU A 38 -11.48 15.80 -10.67
C LEU A 38 -11.69 17.30 -10.91
N ALA A 39 -10.62 18.06 -11.16
CA ALA A 39 -10.68 19.48 -11.47
C ALA A 39 -11.57 19.78 -12.68
N LYS A 40 -11.45 18.94 -13.72
CA LYS A 40 -12.21 19.08 -14.97
C LYS A 40 -13.70 18.82 -14.82
N TYR A 41 -14.10 17.76 -14.13
CA TYR A 41 -15.48 17.31 -14.11
C TYR A 41 -16.27 17.72 -12.87
N LEU A 42 -15.61 18.26 -11.84
CA LEU A 42 -16.29 18.81 -10.68
C LEU A 42 -16.65 20.30 -10.89
N PRO A 43 -17.77 20.76 -10.30
CA PRO A 43 -18.20 22.16 -10.35
C PRO A 43 -17.16 23.15 -9.79
N ASP A 44 -17.23 24.40 -10.23
CA ASP A 44 -16.28 25.47 -9.88
C ASP A 44 -16.31 25.92 -8.42
N ASP A 45 -17.39 25.64 -7.70
CA ASP A 45 -17.53 25.82 -6.25
C ASP A 45 -16.87 24.70 -5.42
N THR A 46 -16.16 23.78 -6.07
CA THR A 46 -15.52 22.62 -5.44
C THR A 46 -14.00 22.79 -5.40
N TYR A 47 -13.39 22.33 -4.31
CA TYR A 47 -11.94 22.33 -4.10
C TYR A 47 -11.44 20.89 -4.10
N VAL A 48 -10.37 20.66 -4.85
CA VAL A 48 -9.62 19.40 -4.92
C VAL A 48 -8.25 19.71 -4.31
N ILE A 49 -7.95 19.16 -3.14
CA ILE A 49 -6.70 19.42 -2.42
C ILE A 49 -5.87 18.14 -2.43
N ALA A 50 -4.70 18.14 -3.08
CA ALA A 50 -3.75 17.03 -3.04
C ALA A 50 -3.01 16.99 -1.70
N HIS A 51 -2.75 15.77 -1.20
CA HIS A 51 -1.98 15.49 0.02
C HIS A 51 -2.22 16.48 1.17
N PRO A 52 -3.49 16.70 1.58
CA PRO A 52 -3.80 17.62 2.66
C PRO A 52 -3.29 17.04 3.98
N SER A 53 -2.61 17.86 4.78
CA SER A 53 -2.19 17.47 6.12
C SER A 53 -3.37 17.57 7.08
N ILE A 54 -3.98 16.42 7.40
CA ILE A 54 -5.20 16.32 8.21
C ILE A 54 -5.01 15.41 9.42
N GLY A 55 -4.20 15.89 10.37
CA GLY A 55 -3.86 15.16 11.59
C GLY A 55 -2.59 14.34 11.38
N LYS A 56 -2.68 13.02 11.49
CA LYS A 56 -1.54 12.09 11.34
C LYS A 56 -1.44 11.41 9.98
N TYR A 57 -2.35 11.73 9.08
CA TYR A 57 -2.46 11.06 7.79
C TYR A 57 -2.60 12.10 6.67
N ASP A 58 -2.05 11.73 5.53
CA ASP A 58 -2.10 12.50 4.30
C ASP A 58 -2.82 11.64 3.25
N PRO A 59 -4.15 11.76 3.10
CA PRO A 59 -4.85 11.09 2.01
C PRO A 59 -4.38 11.64 0.66
N ASP A 60 -4.58 10.90 -0.43
CA ASP A 60 -4.17 11.39 -1.76
C ASP A 60 -4.93 12.67 -2.15
N PHE A 61 -6.24 12.71 -1.86
CA PHE A 61 -7.03 13.94 -2.04
C PHE A 61 -8.08 14.16 -0.94
N LEU A 62 -8.32 15.44 -0.65
CA LEU A 62 -9.54 15.93 -0.01
C LEU A 62 -10.36 16.75 -1.00
N ILE A 63 -11.60 16.35 -1.22
CA ILE A 63 -12.59 17.14 -1.93
C ILE A 63 -13.46 17.89 -0.93
N ILE A 64 -13.65 19.19 -1.15
CA ILE A 64 -14.57 20.03 -0.37
C ILE A 64 -15.62 20.60 -1.33
N SER A 65 -16.88 20.18 -1.14
CA SER A 65 -18.01 20.63 -1.94
C SER A 65 -19.12 21.18 -1.04
N PRO A 66 -19.76 22.31 -1.40
CA PRO A 66 -20.91 22.81 -0.67
C PRO A 66 -22.12 21.88 -0.74
N ARG A 67 -22.20 21.01 -1.76
CA ARG A 67 -23.34 20.12 -2.00
C ARG A 67 -23.36 18.89 -1.11
N TYR A 68 -22.19 18.34 -0.79
CA TYR A 68 -22.08 17.05 -0.11
C TYR A 68 -20.99 16.97 0.97
N GLY A 69 -20.39 18.09 1.33
CA GLY A 69 -19.36 18.17 2.37
C GLY A 69 -18.00 17.70 1.86
N PHE A 70 -17.43 16.70 2.53
CA PHE A 70 -16.03 16.30 2.35
C PHE A 70 -15.91 14.90 1.74
N ARG A 71 -14.96 14.69 0.83
CA ARG A 71 -14.57 13.35 0.37
C ARG A 71 -13.07 13.14 0.51
N LEU A 72 -12.70 12.12 1.28
CA LEU A 72 -11.33 11.62 1.33
C LEU A 72 -11.15 10.58 0.24
N LEU A 73 -10.15 10.74 -0.60
CA LEU A 73 -9.88 9.86 -1.72
C LEU A 73 -8.52 9.20 -1.58
N GLU A 74 -8.48 7.93 -1.94
CA GLU A 74 -7.25 7.16 -2.15
C GLU A 74 -7.18 6.75 -3.62
N VAL A 75 -6.03 6.94 -4.27
CA VAL A 75 -5.78 6.58 -5.66
C VAL A 75 -4.91 5.33 -5.73
N LYS A 76 -5.31 4.40 -6.61
CA LYS A 76 -4.53 3.21 -6.92
C LYS A 76 -4.35 3.08 -8.44
N ASN A 77 -3.08 3.06 -8.86
CA ASN A 77 -2.68 2.85 -10.24
C ASN A 77 -2.22 1.39 -10.50
N TRP A 78 -2.99 0.44 -9.96
CA TRP A 78 -2.75 -0.99 -10.15
C TRP A 78 -3.23 -1.45 -11.52
N SER A 79 -2.59 -2.47 -12.08
CA SER A 79 -3.10 -3.18 -13.26
C SER A 79 -4.10 -4.24 -12.82
N ILE A 80 -5.21 -4.40 -13.54
CA ILE A 80 -6.18 -5.47 -13.27
C ILE A 80 -5.53 -6.86 -13.34
N ASN A 81 -4.53 -7.04 -14.21
CA ASN A 81 -3.80 -8.30 -14.35
C ASN A 81 -2.95 -8.63 -13.11
N ASN A 82 -2.62 -7.62 -12.29
CA ASN A 82 -1.89 -7.81 -11.05
C ASN A 82 -2.82 -8.08 -9.86
N ILE A 83 -4.15 -8.08 -10.05
CA ILE A 83 -5.10 -8.38 -8.99
C ILE A 83 -5.55 -9.83 -9.17
N SER A 84 -5.14 -10.73 -8.28
CA SER A 84 -5.57 -12.13 -8.35
C SER A 84 -7.00 -12.27 -7.84
N ASN A 85 -7.26 -11.76 -6.63
CA ASN A 85 -8.57 -11.84 -5.96
C ASN A 85 -9.07 -10.48 -5.49
N VAL A 86 -10.39 -10.36 -5.36
CA VAL A 86 -11.09 -9.20 -4.81
C VAL A 86 -12.05 -9.70 -3.75
N TYR A 87 -12.13 -8.99 -2.62
CA TYR A 87 -12.99 -9.35 -1.48
C TYR A 87 -14.08 -8.29 -1.26
N SER A 88 -15.24 -8.71 -0.76
CA SER A 88 -16.43 -7.84 -0.58
C SER A 88 -16.22 -6.66 0.36
N ASN A 89 -15.21 -6.75 1.23
CA ASN A 89 -14.80 -5.68 2.14
C ASN A 89 -13.87 -4.63 1.51
N GLY A 90 -13.62 -4.70 0.20
CA GLY A 90 -12.73 -3.78 -0.52
C GLY A 90 -11.25 -4.21 -0.57
N ALA A 91 -10.88 -5.32 0.07
CA ALA A 91 -9.53 -5.85 -0.02
C ALA A 91 -9.26 -6.48 -1.40
N MET A 92 -8.00 -6.44 -1.83
CA MET A 92 -7.52 -7.00 -3.09
C MET A 92 -6.21 -7.75 -2.86
N LYS A 93 -6.10 -8.96 -3.41
CA LYS A 93 -4.85 -9.74 -3.40
C LYS A 93 -4.03 -9.37 -4.63
N ILE A 94 -2.79 -8.94 -4.42
CA ILE A 94 -1.88 -8.50 -5.47
C ILE A 94 -1.00 -9.67 -5.89
N ALA A 95 -1.18 -10.16 -7.11
CA ALA A 95 -0.52 -11.36 -7.63
C ALA A 95 1.01 -11.26 -7.64
N SER A 96 1.58 -10.07 -7.88
CA SER A 96 3.03 -9.91 -7.98
C SER A 96 3.77 -10.08 -6.65
N ILE A 97 3.08 -9.91 -5.52
CA ILE A 97 3.68 -9.92 -4.18
C ILE A 97 2.92 -10.83 -3.20
N GLU A 98 1.92 -11.57 -3.69
CA GLU A 98 0.99 -12.41 -2.92
C GLU A 98 0.31 -11.74 -1.70
N GLN A 99 0.41 -10.42 -1.59
CA GLN A 99 -0.07 -9.66 -0.44
C GLN A 99 -1.50 -9.18 -0.63
N THR A 100 -2.28 -9.21 0.46
CA THR A 100 -3.61 -8.60 0.49
C THR A 100 -3.52 -7.16 0.98
N ARG A 101 -4.01 -6.21 0.17
CA ARG A 101 -4.09 -4.80 0.52
C ARG A 101 -5.55 -4.37 0.58
N ASN A 102 -5.90 -3.49 1.52
CA ASN A 102 -7.26 -2.95 1.64
C ASN A 102 -7.25 -1.42 1.61
N PRO A 103 -7.23 -0.81 0.40
CA PRO A 103 -7.26 0.65 0.23
C PRO A 103 -8.49 1.28 0.87
N LEU A 104 -9.62 0.57 0.90
CA LEU A 104 -10.84 1.07 1.51
C LEU A 104 -10.69 1.21 3.03
N ASN A 105 -9.97 0.29 3.67
CA ASN A 105 -9.69 0.37 5.10
C ASN A 105 -8.68 1.49 5.41
N GLN A 106 -7.72 1.75 4.51
CA GLN A 106 -6.77 2.86 4.65
C GLN A 106 -7.51 4.20 4.71
N VAL A 107 -8.36 4.51 3.73
CA VAL A 107 -9.11 5.77 3.72
C VAL A 107 -10.10 5.89 4.89
N LYS A 108 -10.65 4.77 5.38
CA LYS A 108 -11.51 4.77 6.58
C LYS A 108 -10.79 5.25 7.84
N LYS A 109 -9.49 4.94 8.00
CA LYS A 109 -8.68 5.41 9.14
C LYS A 109 -8.53 6.94 9.13
N HIS A 110 -8.46 7.55 7.93
CA HIS A 110 -8.34 9.00 7.79
C HIS A 110 -9.58 9.77 8.26
N ILE A 111 -10.76 9.14 8.25
CA ILE A 111 -12.02 9.79 8.63
C ILE A 111 -12.00 10.27 10.09
N ASP A 112 -11.49 9.45 11.00
CA ASP A 112 -11.51 9.78 12.43
C ASP A 112 -10.55 10.93 12.75
N GLU A 113 -9.33 10.90 12.18
CA GLU A 113 -8.36 11.99 12.28
C GLU A 113 -8.90 13.27 11.64
N PHE A 114 -9.52 13.18 10.46
CA PHE A 114 -10.12 14.34 9.80
C PHE A 114 -11.25 14.96 10.61
N ASN A 115 -12.09 14.15 11.27
CA ASN A 115 -13.12 14.68 12.16
C ASN A 115 -12.52 15.35 13.40
N GLY A 116 -11.42 14.80 13.95
CA GLY A 116 -10.64 15.45 14.99
C GLY A 116 -10.10 16.82 14.53
N TYR A 117 -9.53 16.86 13.33
CA TYR A 117 -9.04 18.07 12.69
C TYR A 117 -10.16 19.12 12.54
N LEU A 118 -11.30 18.77 11.95
CA LEU A 118 -12.45 19.68 11.79
C LEU A 118 -12.96 20.25 13.13
N LYS A 119 -13.01 19.43 14.18
CA LYS A 119 -13.38 19.89 15.53
C LYS A 119 -12.37 20.89 16.09
N SER A 120 -11.08 20.70 15.82
CA SER A 120 -10.02 21.60 16.29
C SER A 120 -10.12 23.00 15.70
N LEU A 121 -10.72 23.15 14.51
CA LEU A 121 -10.96 24.45 13.86
C LEU A 121 -12.05 25.29 14.57
N LYS A 122 -12.82 24.70 15.50
CA LYS A 122 -13.88 25.38 16.29
C LYS A 122 -14.94 26.10 15.44
N ILE A 123 -15.28 25.54 14.29
CA ILE A 123 -16.30 26.09 13.38
C ILE A 123 -17.70 25.68 13.87
N SER A 124 -18.38 26.59 14.54
CA SER A 124 -19.69 26.33 15.17
C SER A 124 -20.81 25.99 14.17
N THR A 125 -20.71 26.45 12.93
CA THR A 125 -21.70 26.25 11.87
C THR A 125 -21.65 24.87 11.21
N LEU A 126 -20.58 24.09 11.43
CA LEU A 126 -20.36 22.82 10.73
C LEU A 126 -21.31 21.70 11.19
N GLY A 127 -21.86 21.82 12.40
CA GLY A 127 -22.74 20.79 12.98
C GLY A 127 -22.00 19.46 13.21
N ASP A 128 -22.69 18.35 12.95
CA ASP A 128 -22.11 17.00 13.07
C ASP A 128 -21.29 16.66 11.82
N SER A 129 -19.98 16.94 11.88
CA SER A 129 -19.05 16.74 10.76
C SER A 129 -19.01 15.30 10.25
N TYR A 130 -19.28 14.29 11.08
CA TYR A 130 -19.25 12.88 10.66
C TYR A 130 -20.25 12.59 9.54
N LYS A 131 -21.39 13.31 9.53
CA LYS A 131 -22.43 13.16 8.49
C LYS A 131 -22.04 13.79 7.17
N LEU A 132 -21.06 14.70 7.18
CA LEU A 132 -20.57 15.42 6.01
C LEU A 132 -19.37 14.73 5.35
N VAL A 133 -18.73 13.77 6.03
CA VAL A 133 -17.54 13.07 5.52
C VAL A 133 -17.94 11.78 4.80
N GLY A 134 -17.53 11.68 3.54
CA GLY A 134 -17.54 10.46 2.73
C GLY A 134 -16.13 10.07 2.30
N PHE A 135 -16.01 8.94 1.63
CA PHE A 135 -14.72 8.44 1.18
C PHE A 135 -14.87 7.50 -0.01
N SER A 136 -13.83 7.44 -0.84
CA SER A 136 -13.77 6.54 -1.99
C SER A 136 -12.34 6.16 -2.33
N VAL A 137 -12.18 5.04 -3.01
CA VAL A 137 -10.93 4.62 -3.64
C VAL A 137 -11.11 4.71 -5.16
N ILE A 138 -10.20 5.40 -5.84
CA ILE A 138 -10.18 5.56 -7.29
C ILE A 138 -9.13 4.62 -7.88
N HIS A 139 -9.57 3.72 -8.75
CA HIS A 139 -8.71 2.81 -9.50
C HIS A 139 -8.52 3.33 -10.93
N ILE A 140 -7.39 3.98 -11.20
CA ILE A 140 -7.13 4.64 -12.49
C ILE A 140 -6.53 3.69 -13.54
N GLY A 141 -6.03 2.53 -13.11
CA GLY A 141 -5.35 1.57 -13.99
C GLY A 141 -6.25 0.57 -14.71
N PHE A 142 -7.57 0.58 -14.44
CA PHE A 142 -8.54 -0.32 -15.08
C PHE A 142 -9.98 0.21 -14.98
N ASN A 143 -10.89 -0.41 -15.74
CA ASN A 143 -12.31 -0.01 -15.83
C ASN A 143 -13.19 -0.85 -14.91
N ARG A 144 -14.42 -0.38 -14.69
CA ARG A 144 -15.44 -1.10 -13.91
C ARG A 144 -15.78 -2.48 -14.50
N SER A 145 -15.80 -2.61 -15.83
CA SER A 145 -16.04 -3.90 -16.49
C SER A 145 -15.03 -4.97 -16.10
N ASP A 146 -13.79 -4.56 -15.86
CA ASP A 146 -12.68 -5.47 -15.62
C ASP A 146 -12.80 -6.11 -14.22
N ILE A 147 -13.20 -5.31 -13.23
CA ILE A 147 -13.43 -5.82 -11.87
C ILE A 147 -14.71 -6.66 -11.78
N GLN A 148 -15.75 -6.32 -12.55
CA GLN A 148 -17.03 -7.07 -12.55
C GLN A 148 -16.84 -8.54 -12.90
N GLN A 149 -15.91 -8.85 -13.80
CA GLN A 149 -15.58 -10.24 -14.16
C GLN A 149 -15.03 -11.02 -12.96
N LYS A 150 -14.20 -10.38 -12.12
CA LYS A 150 -13.57 -10.98 -10.94
C LYS A 150 -14.51 -11.19 -9.75
N ILE A 151 -15.66 -10.49 -9.73
CA ILE A 151 -16.64 -10.55 -8.62
C ILE A 151 -18.01 -11.09 -9.08
N SER A 152 -18.02 -11.85 -10.18
CA SER A 152 -19.23 -12.37 -10.82
C SER A 152 -20.04 -13.32 -9.95
N ASN A 153 -19.45 -13.87 -8.88
CA ASN A 153 -20.09 -14.74 -7.90
C ASN A 153 -20.69 -14.00 -6.69
N TRP A 154 -20.46 -12.70 -6.54
CA TRP A 154 -20.98 -11.96 -5.38
C TRP A 154 -22.49 -11.73 -5.47
N ASN A 155 -23.18 -11.66 -4.34
CA ASN A 155 -24.57 -11.19 -4.30
C ASN A 155 -24.68 -9.68 -4.62
N SER A 156 -25.90 -9.22 -4.92
CA SER A 156 -26.16 -7.82 -5.30
C SER A 156 -25.74 -6.80 -4.23
N MET A 157 -26.00 -7.11 -2.96
CA MET A 157 -25.68 -6.24 -1.82
C MET A 157 -24.17 -6.01 -1.69
N ASN A 158 -23.36 -7.07 -1.77
CA ASN A 158 -21.89 -6.98 -1.72
C ASN A 158 -21.34 -6.16 -2.90
N ARG A 159 -21.87 -6.38 -4.11
CA ARG A 159 -21.47 -5.61 -5.30
C ARG A 159 -21.82 -4.14 -5.17
N GLU A 160 -23.04 -3.82 -4.73
CA GLU A 160 -23.48 -2.43 -4.56
C GLU A 160 -22.65 -1.71 -3.49
N SER A 161 -22.43 -2.35 -2.35
CA SER A 161 -21.58 -1.82 -1.27
C SER A 161 -20.15 -1.53 -1.76
N PHE A 162 -19.56 -2.44 -2.54
CA PHE A 162 -18.23 -2.25 -3.13
C PHE A 162 -18.22 -1.10 -4.15
N PHE A 163 -19.14 -1.11 -5.12
CA PHE A 163 -19.22 -0.07 -6.16
C PHE A 163 -19.63 1.31 -5.64
N LYS A 164 -20.20 1.40 -4.44
CA LYS A 164 -20.47 2.67 -3.78
C LYS A 164 -19.19 3.42 -3.41
N HIS A 165 -18.13 2.71 -3.07
CA HIS A 165 -16.89 3.31 -2.58
C HIS A 165 -15.68 3.11 -3.50
N HIS A 166 -15.81 2.30 -4.55
CA HIS A 166 -14.77 2.11 -5.55
C HIS A 166 -15.18 2.70 -6.89
N LEU A 167 -14.41 3.69 -7.36
CA LEU A 167 -14.57 4.32 -8.67
C LEU A 167 -13.46 3.85 -9.61
N PHE A 168 -13.75 3.79 -10.91
CA PHE A 168 -12.84 3.27 -11.94
C PHE A 168 -12.57 4.30 -13.03
N ALA A 169 -11.54 4.06 -13.85
CA ALA A 169 -11.08 5.00 -14.87
C ALA A 169 -12.20 5.46 -15.83
N ASP A 170 -13.09 4.55 -16.25
CA ASP A 170 -14.23 4.83 -17.13
C ASP A 170 -15.34 5.66 -16.48
N GLN A 171 -15.31 5.83 -15.15
CA GLN A 171 -16.29 6.61 -14.38
C GLN A 171 -15.81 8.02 -14.04
N LEU A 172 -14.55 8.36 -14.32
CA LEU A 172 -13.97 9.69 -14.09
C LEU A 172 -14.33 10.65 -15.24
N ASN A 173 -15.62 10.94 -15.35
CA ASN A 173 -16.24 11.72 -16.42
C ASN A 173 -17.30 12.68 -15.85
N ASN A 174 -18.23 13.16 -16.69
CA ASN A 174 -19.28 14.10 -16.27
C ASN A 174 -20.20 13.59 -15.14
N ASN A 175 -20.24 12.29 -14.85
CA ASN A 175 -21.02 11.73 -13.74
C ASN A 175 -20.27 11.73 -12.40
N LEU A 176 -19.02 12.23 -12.35
CA LEU A 176 -18.15 12.13 -11.18
C LEU A 176 -18.72 12.83 -9.95
N ASP A 177 -19.33 14.01 -10.11
CA ASP A 177 -19.93 14.75 -8.98
C ASP A 177 -21.04 13.94 -8.30
N TYR A 178 -21.89 13.28 -9.09
CA TYR A 178 -22.94 12.39 -8.58
C TYR A 178 -22.37 11.16 -7.86
N LEU A 179 -21.34 10.54 -8.44
CA LEU A 179 -20.71 9.36 -7.84
C LEU A 179 -20.05 9.69 -6.49
N LEU A 180 -19.36 10.83 -6.41
CA LEU A 180 -18.80 11.33 -5.15
C LEU A 180 -19.91 11.70 -4.16
N GLU A 181 -21.00 12.33 -4.59
CA GLU A 181 -22.17 12.59 -3.72
C GLU A 181 -22.66 11.28 -3.08
N LYS A 182 -22.71 10.16 -3.83
CA LYS A 182 -23.18 8.86 -3.34
C LYS A 182 -22.17 8.10 -2.46
N ALA A 183 -20.89 8.45 -2.51
CA ALA A 183 -19.84 7.85 -1.69
C ALA A 183 -19.86 8.31 -0.21
N THR A 184 -21.04 8.62 0.36
CA THR A 184 -21.19 8.96 1.78
C THR A 184 -21.19 7.71 2.65
N LYS A 185 -20.65 7.83 3.87
CA LYS A 185 -20.81 6.81 4.91
C LYS A 185 -22.29 6.70 5.34
N TYR A 186 -22.94 7.84 5.54
CA TYR A 186 -24.32 7.92 6.02
C TYR A 186 -25.27 8.27 4.86
N THR A 187 -26.31 7.44 4.67
CA THR A 187 -27.34 7.63 3.63
C THR A 187 -28.26 8.80 3.93
N ILE A 188 -28.40 9.18 5.19
CA ILE A 188 -29.22 10.32 5.65
C ILE A 188 -28.36 11.58 5.60
N TYR A 189 -27.98 11.98 4.39
CA TYR A 189 -27.45 13.32 4.16
C TYR A 189 -28.64 14.27 4.01
N ASP A 190 -28.83 15.14 4.99
CA ASP A 190 -29.81 16.21 4.86
C ASP A 190 -29.27 17.23 3.86
N ARG A 191 -29.83 17.25 2.64
CA ARG A 191 -29.45 18.21 1.59
C ARG A 191 -29.59 19.68 2.01
N ARG A 192 -30.26 19.95 3.13
CA ARG A 192 -30.35 21.29 3.72
C ARG A 192 -29.07 21.71 4.45
N ILE A 193 -28.19 20.78 4.81
CA ILE A 193 -26.90 21.07 5.43
C ILE A 193 -25.86 21.26 4.33
N MET A 194 -25.90 22.42 3.68
CA MET A 194 -24.85 22.85 2.75
C MET A 194 -23.80 23.64 3.52
N LEU A 195 -22.52 23.48 3.15
CA LEU A 195 -21.47 24.35 3.70
C LEU A 195 -21.70 25.77 3.18
N SER A 196 -21.81 26.74 4.10
CA SER A 196 -21.88 28.14 3.69
C SER A 196 -20.55 28.54 3.02
N PRO A 197 -20.56 29.45 2.04
CA PRO A 197 -19.33 29.90 1.38
C PRO A 197 -18.24 30.37 2.37
N ALA A 198 -18.64 31.07 3.44
CA ALA A 198 -17.72 31.52 4.48
C ALA A 198 -17.10 30.35 5.27
N THR A 199 -17.91 29.34 5.64
CA THR A 199 -17.41 28.14 6.32
C THR A 199 -16.46 27.37 5.42
N LEU A 200 -16.82 27.21 4.16
CA LEU A 200 -16.02 26.51 3.17
C LEU A 200 -14.67 27.19 2.99
N GLN A 201 -14.65 28.51 2.80
CA GLN A 201 -13.42 29.28 2.64
C GLN A 201 -12.52 29.16 3.89
N GLN A 202 -13.09 29.29 5.09
CA GLN A 202 -12.35 29.13 6.34
C GLN A 202 -11.68 27.76 6.44
N ILE A 203 -12.35 26.70 6.00
CA ILE A 203 -11.78 25.34 6.02
C ILE A 203 -10.66 25.24 4.99
N VAL A 204 -10.89 25.67 3.74
CA VAL A 204 -9.88 25.64 2.67
C VAL A 204 -8.60 26.36 3.10
N GLU A 205 -8.71 27.55 3.69
CA GLU A 205 -7.58 28.34 4.17
C GLU A 205 -6.84 27.70 5.35
N SER A 206 -7.52 26.83 6.12
CA SER A 206 -6.90 26.12 7.24
C SER A 206 -6.11 24.88 6.81
N VAL A 207 -6.50 24.25 5.70
CA VAL A 207 -5.88 23.00 5.24
C VAL A 207 -4.52 23.33 4.64
N THR A 208 -3.48 22.72 5.22
CA THR A 208 -2.12 22.77 4.70
C THR A 208 -1.89 21.60 3.75
N ILE A 209 -1.03 21.80 2.76
CA ILE A 209 -0.61 20.75 1.81
C ILE A 209 0.69 20.19 2.36
N SER A 210 0.77 18.87 2.49
CA SER A 210 1.95 18.19 3.03
C SER A 210 3.12 18.33 2.07
N ASP A 211 4.27 18.77 2.60
CA ASP A 211 5.56 18.73 1.89
C ASP A 211 6.21 17.32 1.96
N GLU A 212 5.62 16.38 2.72
CA GLU A 212 6.22 15.07 3.02
C GLU A 212 6.26 14.10 1.85
N ILE A 213 5.73 14.45 0.67
CA ILE A 213 5.89 13.64 -0.56
C ILE A 213 7.38 13.40 -0.88
N THR A 214 8.28 14.22 -0.32
CA THR A 214 9.73 14.12 -0.51
C THR A 214 10.49 13.41 0.62
N ASN A 215 9.83 12.99 1.70
CA ASN A 215 10.49 12.41 2.87
C ASN A 215 10.59 10.88 2.80
N ASP A 216 11.26 10.36 1.75
CA ASP A 216 12.20 9.28 2.02
C ASP A 216 13.17 9.84 3.08
N ASN A 217 13.27 9.17 4.23
CA ASN A 217 14.14 9.57 5.33
C ASN A 217 15.47 10.09 4.75
N PRO A 218 15.96 11.30 5.06
CA PRO A 218 17.19 11.83 4.46
C PRO A 218 18.38 10.87 4.65
N LYS A 219 18.32 9.98 5.64
CA LYS A 219 19.24 8.84 5.78
C LYS A 219 19.12 7.78 4.69
N GLU A 220 17.92 7.43 4.26
CA GLU A 220 17.69 6.49 3.16
C GLU A 220 18.10 7.09 1.81
N VAL A 221 17.78 8.36 1.56
CA VAL A 221 18.28 9.10 0.40
C VAL A 221 19.80 9.16 0.42
N SER A 222 20.41 9.46 1.57
CA SER A 222 21.87 9.43 1.74
C SER A 222 22.46 8.03 1.53
N ASN A 223 21.78 6.96 1.99
CA ASN A 223 22.24 5.59 1.79
C ASN A 223 22.16 5.17 0.31
N LYS A 224 21.07 5.54 -0.38
CA LYS A 224 20.90 5.31 -1.83
C LYS A 224 21.97 6.09 -2.63
N LEU A 225 22.26 7.34 -2.25
CA LEU A 225 23.33 8.16 -2.83
C LEU A 225 24.71 7.54 -2.62
N ASN A 226 25.02 7.12 -1.39
CA ASN A 226 26.30 6.45 -1.09
C ASN A 226 26.46 5.17 -1.90
N LYS A 227 25.39 4.36 -2.02
CA LYS A 227 25.40 3.16 -2.86
C LYS A 227 25.62 3.48 -4.33
N PHE A 228 25.01 4.56 -4.84
CA PHE A 228 25.24 5.02 -6.21
C PHE A 228 26.69 5.47 -6.44
N ASP A 229 27.27 6.19 -5.48
CA ASP A 229 28.68 6.61 -5.54
C ASP A 229 29.63 5.41 -5.51
N GLU A 230 29.31 4.36 -4.74
CA GLU A 230 30.03 3.09 -4.74
C GLU A 230 29.93 2.36 -6.10
N GLU A 231 28.73 2.24 -6.67
CA GLU A 231 28.52 1.65 -8.00
C GLU A 231 29.26 2.44 -9.10
N LEU A 232 29.28 3.78 -8.99
CA LEU A 232 30.04 4.66 -9.90
C LEU A 232 31.55 4.48 -9.76
N ALA A 233 32.05 4.30 -8.54
CA ALA A 233 33.46 4.04 -8.28
C ALA A 233 33.87 2.66 -8.85
N GLU A 234 33.04 1.64 -8.68
CA GLU A 234 33.27 0.31 -9.24
C GLU A 234 33.29 0.34 -10.77
N LEU A 235 32.33 1.03 -11.40
CA LEU A 235 32.29 1.18 -12.85
C LEU A 235 33.53 1.92 -13.39
N LYS A 236 33.98 2.98 -12.71
CA LYS A 236 35.22 3.70 -13.07
C LYS A 236 36.44 2.80 -12.98
N ASN A 237 36.52 1.94 -11.96
CA ASN A 237 37.61 0.97 -11.82
C ASN A 237 37.59 -0.08 -12.95
N GLN A 238 36.41 -0.57 -13.34
CA GLN A 238 36.26 -1.48 -14.49
C GLN A 238 36.69 -0.80 -15.82
N PHE A 239 36.39 0.48 -16.02
CA PHE A 239 36.88 1.22 -17.19
C PHE A 239 38.41 1.42 -17.19
N ALA A 240 39.01 1.58 -16.01
CA ALA A 240 40.46 1.72 -15.88
C ALA A 240 41.20 0.41 -16.20
N SER A 241 40.67 -0.75 -15.80
CA SER A 241 41.26 -2.04 -16.15
C SER A 241 41.19 -2.32 -17.66
N ILE A 242 40.04 -2.05 -18.30
CA ILE A 242 39.86 -2.23 -19.76
C ILE A 242 40.83 -1.35 -20.57
N LYS A 243 41.15 -0.14 -20.10
CA LYS A 243 42.14 0.73 -20.76
C LYS A 243 43.57 0.22 -20.63
N SER A 244 43.88 -0.47 -19.53
CA SER A 244 45.24 -0.97 -19.29
C SER A 244 45.55 -2.19 -20.16
N ASP A 245 44.55 -3.05 -20.40
CA ASP A 245 44.71 -4.28 -21.20
C ASP A 245 44.84 -4.02 -22.72
N ASN A 246 44.42 -2.84 -23.20
CA ASN A 246 44.48 -2.49 -24.64
C ASN A 246 45.74 -1.74 -25.08
N VAL A 247 46.67 -1.41 -24.17
CA VAL A 247 47.90 -0.67 -24.53
C VAL A 247 49.07 -1.59 -24.90
N GLU A 248 49.00 -2.89 -24.59
CA GLU A 248 50.15 -3.81 -24.74
C GLU A 248 50.24 -4.60 -26.06
N GLN A 249 49.36 -4.37 -27.05
CA GLN A 249 49.45 -5.05 -28.36
C GLN A 249 49.26 -4.15 -29.59
N VAL A 250 49.85 -2.96 -29.59
CA VAL A 250 50.19 -2.29 -30.86
C VAL A 250 51.64 -2.58 -31.19
N LYS A 251 51.91 -3.78 -31.73
CA LYS A 251 53.14 -4.02 -32.49
C LYS A 251 53.13 -3.10 -33.70
N GLU A 252 54.26 -2.44 -33.92
CA GLU A 252 54.52 -1.48 -34.98
C GLU A 252 53.94 -1.93 -36.33
N PRO A 253 53.27 -1.03 -37.08
CA PRO A 253 52.82 -1.34 -38.42
C PRO A 253 54.03 -1.58 -39.32
N ILE A 254 54.09 -2.80 -39.88
CA ILE A 254 55.03 -3.17 -40.93
C ILE A 254 54.88 -2.18 -42.09
N SER A 255 56.00 -1.57 -42.44
CA SER A 255 56.17 -0.61 -43.53
C SER A 255 55.61 -1.15 -44.86
N PRO A 256 54.67 -0.46 -45.52
CA PRO A 256 54.19 -0.86 -46.84
C PRO A 256 55.23 -0.51 -47.91
N SER A 257 55.80 -1.54 -48.53
CA SER A 257 56.56 -1.42 -49.79
C SER A 257 55.61 -1.18 -50.98
N PRO A 258 56.11 -0.54 -52.05
CA PRO A 258 55.29 0.19 -53.01
C PRO A 258 54.70 -0.75 -54.07
N VAL A 259 53.38 -0.69 -54.26
CA VAL A 259 52.72 -1.33 -55.40
C VAL A 259 52.16 -0.27 -56.32
N THR A 260 52.92 -0.09 -57.39
CA THR A 260 52.58 0.22 -58.77
C THR A 260 51.16 0.72 -59.08
N THR A 261 51.16 1.98 -59.47
CA THR A 261 50.23 2.71 -60.32
C THR A 261 49.66 1.86 -61.47
N ASN A 262 48.33 1.83 -61.60
CA ASN A 262 47.70 1.82 -62.92
C ASN A 262 46.50 2.75 -62.90
N GLN A 263 46.64 3.81 -63.70
CA GLN A 263 45.56 4.71 -64.11
C GLN A 263 44.61 3.95 -65.03
N GLU A 264 43.30 4.09 -64.82
CA GLU A 264 42.40 4.11 -65.95
C GLU A 264 41.25 5.11 -65.73
N LYS A 265 41.02 5.86 -66.79
CA LYS A 265 40.20 7.07 -66.94
C LYS A 265 38.69 6.75 -66.94
N PRO A 266 37.81 7.76 -66.79
CA PRO A 266 36.37 7.59 -66.77
C PRO A 266 35.77 7.66 -68.18
N THR A 267 34.68 6.93 -68.40
CA THR A 267 33.77 7.19 -69.51
C THR A 267 32.34 7.15 -68.99
N ALA A 268 31.67 8.29 -69.10
CA ALA A 268 30.24 8.45 -68.91
C ALA A 268 29.52 7.98 -70.19
N GLU A 269 28.38 7.31 -70.04
CA GLU A 269 27.34 7.37 -71.06
C GLU A 269 25.94 7.23 -70.45
N GLN A 270 25.08 8.15 -70.87
CA GLN A 270 23.66 8.22 -70.55
C GLN A 270 22.90 7.11 -71.28
N THR A 271 21.84 6.57 -70.68
CA THR A 271 20.66 6.21 -71.48
C THR A 271 19.37 6.27 -70.68
N LEU A 272 18.47 7.11 -71.17
CA LEU A 272 17.04 7.17 -70.88
C LEU A 272 16.38 5.82 -71.21
N GLY A 273 15.43 5.37 -70.39
CA GLY A 273 14.64 4.19 -70.73
C GLY A 273 13.58 3.82 -69.69
N SER A 274 12.42 4.45 -69.82
CA SER A 274 11.16 4.09 -69.15
C SER A 274 10.81 2.60 -69.24
N ARG A 275 10.38 1.97 -68.14
CA ARG A 275 9.16 1.14 -68.12
C ARG A 275 8.73 0.68 -66.73
N GLN A 276 7.48 1.04 -66.47
CA GLN A 276 6.54 0.63 -65.45
C GLN A 276 6.27 -0.89 -65.51
N ARG A 277 6.35 -1.63 -64.38
CA ARG A 277 5.33 -2.63 -63.97
C ARG A 277 5.59 -3.28 -62.60
N ARG A 278 4.46 -3.40 -61.89
CA ARG A 278 4.11 -4.14 -60.67
C ARG A 278 4.84 -5.49 -60.47
N GLY A 279 5.16 -5.80 -59.21
CA GLY A 279 5.29 -7.19 -58.77
C GLY A 279 5.90 -7.41 -57.38
N LYS A 280 5.01 -7.76 -56.42
CA LYS A 280 5.25 -8.66 -55.26
C LYS A 280 6.31 -8.25 -54.21
N GLN A 281 5.83 -7.72 -53.08
CA GLN A 281 6.56 -7.72 -51.81
C GLN A 281 6.80 -9.17 -51.32
N LYS A 282 8.08 -9.55 -51.25
CA LYS A 282 8.57 -10.72 -50.52
C LYS A 282 8.86 -10.32 -49.07
N LYS A 283 8.35 -11.14 -48.13
CA LYS A 283 8.65 -11.08 -46.70
C LYS A 283 10.13 -11.43 -46.46
N ASN A 284 10.89 -10.53 -45.87
CA ASN A 284 12.20 -10.86 -45.30
C ASN A 284 12.04 -11.08 -43.79
N LYS A 285 12.33 -12.32 -43.36
CA LYS A 285 12.52 -12.70 -41.97
C LYS A 285 13.89 -12.18 -41.53
N ALA A 286 13.92 -11.28 -40.55
CA ALA A 286 15.14 -10.95 -39.82
C ALA A 286 15.31 -11.98 -38.68
N SER A 287 16.43 -12.68 -38.69
CA SER A 287 16.89 -13.59 -37.63
C SER A 287 17.51 -12.74 -36.53
N PHE A 288 16.96 -12.85 -35.32
CA PHE A 288 17.48 -12.23 -34.11
C PHE A 288 18.35 -13.27 -33.39
N VAL A 289 19.61 -12.92 -33.13
CA VAL A 289 20.56 -13.73 -32.35
C VAL A 289 20.64 -13.10 -30.96
N PRO A 290 20.31 -13.80 -29.85
CA PRO A 290 20.50 -13.24 -28.52
C PRO A 290 21.94 -13.46 -28.05
N ALA A 291 22.56 -12.39 -27.57
CA ALA A 291 23.82 -12.46 -26.83
C ALA A 291 23.54 -13.07 -25.44
N ILE A 292 24.23 -14.16 -25.13
CA ILE A 292 24.24 -14.81 -23.82
C ILE A 292 25.25 -14.08 -22.95
N VAL A 293 24.79 -13.46 -21.84
CA VAL A 293 25.66 -12.96 -20.77
C VAL A 293 25.78 -14.05 -19.72
N LEU A 294 27.02 -14.48 -19.48
CA LEU A 294 27.41 -15.51 -18.54
C LEU A 294 27.86 -14.80 -17.25
N VAL A 295 27.09 -14.92 -16.17
CA VAL A 295 27.47 -14.40 -14.84
C VAL A 295 28.09 -15.56 -14.05
N ALA A 296 29.37 -15.43 -13.72
CA ALA A 296 30.07 -16.33 -12.83
C ALA A 296 29.99 -15.80 -11.39
N ILE A 297 29.47 -16.63 -10.49
CA ILE A 297 29.44 -16.39 -9.04
C ILE A 297 30.68 -17.06 -8.43
N LEU A 298 31.48 -16.29 -7.69
CA LEU A 298 32.50 -16.83 -6.78
C LEU A 298 32.28 -16.25 -5.40
N GLY A 299 31.98 -17.13 -4.44
CA GLY A 299 31.86 -16.84 -3.02
C GLY A 299 33.18 -17.07 -2.28
N ILE A 300 33.40 -16.26 -1.24
CA ILE A 300 34.37 -16.41 -0.15
C ILE A 300 33.71 -15.63 1.01
N GLY A 301 33.48 -16.11 2.23
CA GLY A 301 34.25 -17.03 3.07
C GLY A 301 34.62 -16.27 4.35
N ALA A 302 34.00 -16.64 5.47
CA ALA A 302 34.01 -15.95 6.76
C ALA A 302 35.39 -15.83 7.44
N ALA A 303 35.54 -14.84 8.33
CA ALA A 303 36.49 -14.88 9.44
C ALA A 303 35.94 -14.15 10.68
N TRP A 304 35.75 -14.93 11.75
CA TRP A 304 35.39 -14.51 13.10
C TRP A 304 36.59 -13.93 13.87
N LEU A 305 36.35 -12.92 14.71
CA LEU A 305 37.22 -12.58 15.84
C LEU A 305 36.38 -12.27 17.10
N PHE A 306 36.64 -13.06 18.14
CA PHE A 306 36.14 -12.98 19.52
C PHE A 306 36.70 -11.79 20.29
N LEU A 307 35.91 -11.18 21.20
CA LEU A 307 36.37 -10.52 22.45
C LEU A 307 35.23 -10.49 23.52
N PRO A 308 35.53 -10.28 24.82
CA PRO A 308 34.95 -11.03 25.94
C PRO A 308 33.83 -10.35 26.73
N SER A 309 33.12 -11.21 27.47
CA SER A 309 31.99 -10.95 28.37
C SER A 309 32.34 -10.11 29.61
N VAL A 310 31.46 -9.17 29.96
CA VAL A 310 31.45 -8.45 31.23
C VAL A 310 30.18 -8.84 32.00
N LYS A 311 30.37 -9.33 33.23
CA LYS A 311 29.31 -9.73 34.17
C LYS A 311 28.63 -8.50 34.76
N SER A 312 27.30 -8.50 34.83
CA SER A 312 26.50 -7.54 35.59
C SER A 312 25.91 -8.20 36.84
N ASP A 313 26.24 -7.67 38.01
CA ASP A 313 25.69 -8.05 39.31
C ASP A 313 24.23 -7.60 39.46
N THR A 314 23.38 -8.56 39.83
CA THR A 314 21.99 -8.35 40.26
C THR A 314 21.92 -7.83 41.69
N THR A 315 21.21 -6.73 41.90
CA THR A 315 20.62 -6.38 43.21
C THR A 315 19.11 -6.16 43.05
N LYS A 316 18.33 -7.00 43.72
CA LYS A 316 16.87 -6.89 43.86
C LYS A 316 16.49 -5.72 44.79
N PRO A 317 15.27 -5.20 44.65
CA PRO A 317 14.50 -4.90 45.85
C PRO A 317 13.15 -5.64 45.88
N ASN A 318 12.80 -5.90 47.12
CA ASN A 318 11.63 -6.52 47.69
C ASN A 318 10.57 -5.43 47.93
N GLU A 319 9.30 -5.66 47.63
CA GLU A 319 8.21 -4.98 48.37
C GLU A 319 6.87 -5.70 48.23
N GLU A 320 6.33 -6.08 49.39
CA GLU A 320 4.97 -6.52 49.66
C GLU A 320 4.03 -5.31 49.64
N VAL A 321 2.83 -5.43 49.04
CA VAL A 321 1.68 -4.63 49.49
C VAL A 321 0.39 -5.46 49.52
N GLN A 322 -0.30 -5.28 50.63
CA GLN A 322 -1.45 -5.99 51.18
C GLN A 322 -2.76 -5.72 50.42
N THR A 323 -3.60 -6.74 50.39
CA THR A 323 -5.00 -6.66 49.95
C THR A 323 -5.91 -6.31 51.13
N THR A 324 -6.76 -5.30 50.98
CA THR A 324 -7.85 -5.03 51.93
C THR A 324 -9.19 -5.21 51.23
N LYS A 325 -9.93 -6.25 51.65
CA LYS A 325 -11.34 -6.48 51.32
C LYS A 325 -12.23 -5.54 52.13
N LYS A 326 -13.23 -4.95 51.48
CA LYS A 326 -14.41 -4.36 52.15
C LYS A 326 -15.65 -4.85 51.41
N GLY A 327 -16.58 -5.43 52.16
CA GLY A 327 -17.87 -5.91 51.66
C GLY A 327 -19.06 -5.20 52.31
N LYS A 328 -20.24 -5.71 51.93
CA LYS A 328 -21.62 -5.46 52.44
C LYS A 328 -22.27 -4.13 52.03
N GLU A 329 -23.57 -3.99 51.80
CA GLU A 329 -24.82 -4.81 51.71
C GLU A 329 -25.92 -3.76 51.36
N VAL A 330 -26.91 -3.96 50.49
CA VAL A 330 -28.28 -4.53 50.69
C VAL A 330 -29.37 -3.55 50.24
N SER A 331 -30.50 -4.16 49.82
CA SER A 331 -31.91 -3.69 49.75
C SER A 331 -32.32 -2.83 48.56
N ASP A 332 -33.52 -2.92 48.02
CA ASP A 332 -34.59 -3.94 47.91
C ASP A 332 -35.76 -3.20 47.20
N ASP A 333 -36.77 -3.95 46.78
CA ASP A 333 -38.12 -3.53 46.35
C ASP A 333 -38.29 -2.98 44.93
N LYS A 334 -39.42 -3.20 44.23
CA LYS A 334 -40.45 -4.26 44.14
C LYS A 334 -41.51 -3.70 43.17
N ASP A 335 -42.19 -4.61 42.48
CA ASP A 335 -43.55 -4.50 41.94
C ASP A 335 -43.90 -3.40 40.93
N THR A 336 -44.42 -3.82 39.76
CA THR A 336 -45.86 -3.67 39.42
C THR A 336 -46.21 -4.50 38.16
N GLN A 337 -47.24 -5.33 38.29
CA GLN A 337 -47.92 -6.12 37.26
C GLN A 337 -49.06 -5.33 36.58
N ASN A 338 -49.41 -5.74 35.35
CA ASN A 338 -50.77 -5.89 34.74
C ASN A 338 -50.71 -5.51 33.24
N ALA A 339 -50.85 -6.44 32.29
CA ALA A 339 -52.04 -7.20 31.87
C ALA A 339 -53.05 -6.35 31.07
N GLN A 340 -53.22 -6.62 29.76
CA GLN A 340 -54.45 -7.21 29.23
C GLN A 340 -54.44 -7.50 27.71
N GLU A 341 -55.10 -8.61 27.42
CA GLU A 341 -55.53 -9.25 26.18
C GLU A 341 -56.20 -8.36 25.13
N THR A 342 -56.03 -8.72 23.85
CA THR A 342 -57.16 -8.74 22.90
C THR A 342 -56.97 -9.86 21.87
N GLN A 343 -58.03 -10.64 21.68
CA GLN A 343 -58.11 -11.85 20.85
C GLN A 343 -58.96 -11.61 19.58
N LYS A 344 -58.67 -12.42 18.54
CA LYS A 344 -59.52 -12.88 17.41
C LYS A 344 -59.73 -11.94 16.19
N THR A 345 -59.26 -12.37 15.02
CA THR A 345 -59.98 -13.30 14.12
C THR A 345 -59.07 -13.82 12.99
N PRO A 346 -59.40 -14.97 12.35
CA PRO A 346 -58.51 -15.70 11.45
C PRO A 346 -58.89 -15.51 9.97
N ASN A 347 -57.92 -15.67 9.06
CA ASN A 347 -58.18 -16.33 7.78
C ASN A 347 -56.92 -16.70 6.96
N THR A 348 -56.92 -17.98 6.56
CA THR A 348 -56.53 -18.54 5.24
C THR A 348 -55.08 -18.98 4.95
N VAL A 349 -55.08 -20.20 4.38
CA VAL A 349 -54.17 -20.85 3.41
C VAL A 349 -53.06 -21.76 3.96
N ASN A 350 -53.35 -23.06 3.83
CA ASN A 350 -52.41 -24.18 3.71
C ASN A 350 -51.42 -23.96 2.56
N GLU A 351 -50.12 -23.98 2.86
CA GLU A 351 -49.11 -24.44 1.90
C GLU A 351 -48.17 -25.45 2.60
N GLN A 352 -47.94 -26.56 1.91
CA GLN A 352 -47.12 -27.70 2.31
C GLN A 352 -45.64 -27.32 2.43
N PRO A 353 -44.86 -27.92 3.35
CA PRO A 353 -43.42 -27.81 3.32
C PRO A 353 -42.84 -28.80 2.29
N VAL A 354 -42.20 -28.26 1.24
CA VAL A 354 -41.31 -29.03 0.36
C VAL A 354 -39.94 -29.09 1.02
N ASN A 355 -39.56 -30.32 1.38
CA ASN A 355 -38.21 -30.73 1.75
C ASN A 355 -37.18 -30.27 0.70
N SER A 356 -36.10 -29.63 1.16
CA SER A 356 -34.83 -29.63 0.45
C SER A 356 -33.68 -29.54 1.46
N ASP A 357 -33.39 -30.67 2.10
CA ASP A 357 -32.06 -30.92 2.66
C ASP A 357 -31.10 -31.11 1.48
N THR A 358 -30.24 -30.14 1.26
CA THR A 358 -29.06 -30.30 0.40
C THR A 358 -27.86 -29.80 1.19
N ASN A 359 -27.22 -30.74 1.90
CA ASN A 359 -25.88 -30.55 2.43
C ASN A 359 -24.92 -30.51 1.24
N GLU A 360 -24.61 -29.31 0.75
CA GLU A 360 -23.45 -29.09 -0.10
C GLU A 360 -22.21 -29.00 0.80
N GLN A 361 -21.48 -30.10 0.82
CA GLN A 361 -20.19 -30.24 1.46
C GLN A 361 -19.15 -29.56 0.57
N ASP A 362 -18.85 -28.29 0.84
CA ASP A 362 -17.84 -27.50 0.13
C ASP A 362 -16.43 -27.97 0.55
N SER A 363 -15.87 -28.92 -0.20
CA SER A 363 -14.50 -29.38 -0.03
C SER A 363 -13.54 -28.48 -0.80
N THR A 364 -13.38 -27.23 -0.36
CA THR A 364 -12.27 -26.41 -0.83
C THR A 364 -10.99 -26.95 -0.15
N THR A 365 -10.16 -27.66 -0.91
CA THR A 365 -8.88 -28.17 -0.42
C THR A 365 -7.91 -26.98 -0.34
N GLU A 366 -7.92 -26.26 0.80
CA GLU A 366 -6.86 -25.31 1.13
C GLU A 366 -5.54 -26.08 1.11
N SER A 367 -4.65 -25.69 0.19
CA SER A 367 -3.29 -26.20 0.18
C SER A 367 -2.65 -25.75 1.49
N ALA A 368 -2.38 -26.70 2.38
CA ALA A 368 -1.75 -26.43 3.67
C ALA A 368 -0.44 -25.66 3.41
N VAL A 369 -0.46 -24.37 3.73
CA VAL A 369 0.74 -23.54 3.73
C VAL A 369 1.65 -24.15 4.80
N SER A 370 2.76 -24.74 4.39
CA SER A 370 3.72 -25.28 5.34
C SER A 370 4.38 -24.10 6.04
N ASN A 371 3.97 -23.81 7.28
CA ASN A 371 4.60 -22.78 8.09
C ASN A 371 6.02 -23.24 8.41
N SER A 372 7.01 -22.43 8.04
CA SER A 372 8.40 -22.65 8.43
C SER A 372 8.54 -22.32 9.92
N ALA A 373 9.07 -23.28 10.69
CA ALA A 373 9.31 -23.13 12.12
C ALA A 373 10.79 -22.83 12.37
N TYR A 374 11.05 -21.81 13.18
CA TYR A 374 12.37 -21.32 13.55
C TYR A 374 12.53 -21.36 15.06
N THR A 375 13.74 -21.67 15.51
CA THR A 375 14.03 -21.89 16.95
C THR A 375 14.73 -20.71 17.61
N ASN A 376 15.16 -19.72 16.83
CA ASN A 376 15.84 -18.52 17.31
C ASN A 376 15.80 -17.40 16.26
N VAL A 377 16.14 -16.18 16.68
CA VAL A 377 16.05 -14.98 15.84
C VAL A 377 17.07 -15.04 14.70
N THR A 378 18.28 -15.51 14.99
CA THR A 378 19.38 -15.60 14.02
C THR A 378 19.03 -16.52 12.84
N ASP A 379 18.38 -17.65 13.12
CA ASP A 379 17.92 -18.61 12.12
C ASP A 379 16.82 -18.00 11.24
N LEU A 380 15.87 -17.30 11.86
CA LEU A 380 14.80 -16.59 11.15
C LEU A 380 15.38 -15.55 10.18
N THR A 381 16.22 -14.62 10.67
CA THR A 381 16.75 -13.52 9.84
C THR A 381 17.68 -13.98 8.72
N THR A 382 18.34 -15.13 8.90
CA THR A 382 19.22 -15.68 7.87
C THR A 382 18.44 -16.39 6.76
N ASN A 383 17.31 -17.04 7.10
CA ASN A 383 16.69 -18.04 6.23
C ASN A 383 15.27 -17.66 5.76
N ALA A 384 14.54 -16.83 6.48
CA ALA A 384 13.21 -16.39 6.06
C ALA A 384 13.28 -15.27 5.02
N ARG A 385 12.25 -15.19 4.18
CA ARG A 385 12.05 -14.09 3.23
C ARG A 385 11.00 -13.14 3.77
N LEU A 386 11.14 -11.86 3.45
CA LEU A 386 10.13 -10.86 3.76
C LEU A 386 8.78 -11.28 3.16
N GLY A 387 7.74 -11.25 4.01
CA GLY A 387 6.38 -11.71 3.71
C GLY A 387 6.11 -13.18 4.09
N ASP A 388 7.12 -13.95 4.52
CA ASP A 388 6.90 -15.32 4.97
C ASP A 388 6.07 -15.35 6.26
N TYR A 389 5.12 -16.28 6.35
CA TYR A 389 4.42 -16.58 7.59
C TYR A 389 5.20 -17.63 8.37
N VAL A 390 5.67 -17.27 9.56
CA VAL A 390 6.65 -18.04 10.33
C VAL A 390 6.16 -18.36 11.73
N GLU A 391 6.71 -19.42 12.30
CA GLU A 391 6.59 -19.76 13.72
C GLU A 391 7.96 -19.58 14.39
N LEU A 392 8.04 -18.80 15.46
CA LEU A 392 9.28 -18.44 16.16
C LEU A 392 9.14 -18.67 17.67
N GLU A 393 9.97 -19.54 18.25
CA GLU A 393 10.06 -19.73 19.70
C GLU A 393 11.20 -18.88 20.28
N VAL A 394 10.88 -17.85 21.08
CA VAL A 394 11.86 -16.87 21.55
C VAL A 394 11.48 -16.19 22.87
N THR A 395 12.47 -15.69 23.62
CA THR A 395 12.27 -14.96 24.87
C THR A 395 11.91 -13.49 24.64
N VAL A 396 10.95 -12.99 25.41
CA VAL A 396 10.57 -11.56 25.41
C VAL A 396 11.55 -10.76 26.26
N GLN A 397 12.44 -10.02 25.63
CA GLN A 397 13.45 -9.20 26.30
C GLN A 397 12.88 -7.90 26.85
N GLN A 398 11.93 -7.30 26.15
CA GLN A 398 11.23 -6.08 26.55
C GLN A 398 9.79 -6.11 26.04
N PHE A 399 8.87 -5.51 26.82
CA PHE A 399 7.47 -5.36 26.46
C PHE A 399 7.03 -3.92 26.72
N THR A 400 6.35 -3.29 25.76
CA THR A 400 5.79 -1.95 25.88
C THR A 400 4.39 -1.91 25.28
N TYR A 401 3.45 -1.28 25.98
CA TYR A 401 2.08 -1.12 25.51
C TYR A 401 1.77 0.35 25.25
N ASP A 402 1.43 0.66 24.00
CA ASP A 402 0.91 1.98 23.65
C ASP A 402 -0.59 2.04 23.90
N GLN A 403 -0.99 2.72 24.98
CA GLN A 403 -2.39 2.91 25.35
C GLN A 403 -3.21 3.64 24.30
N GLY A 404 -2.59 4.50 23.48
CA GLY A 404 -3.29 5.30 22.47
C GLY A 404 -3.75 4.44 21.30
N SER A 405 -2.85 3.66 20.71
CA SER A 405 -3.19 2.78 19.59
C SER A 405 -3.73 1.40 20.01
N GLY A 406 -3.44 0.96 21.23
CA GLY A 406 -3.68 -0.40 21.70
C GLY A 406 -2.67 -1.43 21.16
N THR A 407 -1.58 -0.96 20.55
CA THR A 407 -0.50 -1.79 20.00
C THR A 407 0.48 -2.18 21.09
N LYS A 408 0.94 -3.43 21.06
CA LYS A 408 2.02 -3.93 21.93
C LYS A 408 3.29 -4.07 21.10
N PHE A 409 4.39 -3.57 21.65
CA PHE A 409 5.72 -3.67 21.07
C PHE A 409 6.56 -4.57 21.96
N LEU A 410 7.26 -5.50 21.34
CA LEU A 410 8.13 -6.47 21.99
C LEU A 410 9.53 -6.34 21.41
N ILE A 411 10.53 -6.55 22.24
CA ILE A 411 11.87 -6.90 21.78
C ILE A 411 12.00 -8.40 22.00
N LEU A 412 12.02 -9.16 20.91
CA LEU A 412 12.21 -10.59 20.91
C LEU A 412 13.70 -10.84 20.78
N GLY A 413 14.28 -11.72 21.60
CA GLY A 413 15.71 -11.95 21.53
C GLY A 413 16.11 -13.34 21.97
N ASP A 414 17.05 -13.89 21.23
CA ASP A 414 17.91 -14.96 21.74
C ASP A 414 19.14 -14.33 22.43
N SER A 415 20.06 -15.15 22.94
CA SER A 415 21.25 -14.65 23.66
C SER A 415 22.21 -13.81 22.80
N GLN A 416 22.04 -13.79 21.48
CA GLN A 416 22.97 -13.18 20.51
C GLN A 416 22.31 -12.08 19.66
N THR A 417 21.05 -12.25 19.30
CA THR A 417 20.34 -11.43 18.31
C THR A 417 18.96 -11.02 18.84
N GLN A 418 18.55 -9.80 18.48
CA GLN A 418 17.24 -9.23 18.83
C GLN A 418 16.47 -8.79 17.58
N MET A 419 15.15 -8.81 17.68
CA MET A 419 14.22 -8.40 16.64
C MET A 419 13.01 -7.68 17.27
N ASP A 420 12.44 -6.73 16.54
CA ASP A 420 11.22 -6.05 16.95
C ASP A 420 10.00 -6.95 16.67
N GLY A 421 9.08 -7.05 17.64
CA GLY A 421 7.81 -7.76 17.51
C GLY A 421 6.63 -6.79 17.71
N VAL A 422 5.61 -6.88 16.86
CA VAL A 422 4.45 -5.97 16.92
C VAL A 422 3.15 -6.77 16.99
N ILE A 423 2.35 -6.53 18.03
CA ILE A 423 0.99 -7.06 18.17
C ILE A 423 0.00 -5.89 18.04
N PHE A 424 -0.74 -5.85 16.94
CA PHE A 424 -1.75 -4.82 16.71
C PHE A 424 -2.97 -4.99 17.63
N LYS A 425 -3.70 -3.88 17.83
CA LYS A 425 -4.96 -3.87 18.57
C LYS A 425 -5.95 -4.85 17.96
N GLY A 426 -6.54 -5.69 18.80
CA GLY A 426 -7.57 -6.66 18.41
C GLY A 426 -7.06 -8.08 18.20
N THR A 427 -5.74 -8.30 18.18
CA THR A 427 -5.17 -9.65 18.23
C THR A 427 -5.35 -10.22 19.63
N ASP A 428 -6.03 -11.37 19.73
CA ASP A 428 -6.22 -12.10 20.97
C ASP A 428 -4.93 -12.86 21.31
N VAL A 429 -4.32 -12.52 22.44
CA VAL A 429 -3.05 -13.09 22.90
C VAL A 429 -3.11 -13.30 24.42
N PRO A 430 -2.46 -14.35 24.96
CA PRO A 430 -2.31 -14.53 26.39
C PRO A 430 -1.60 -13.33 27.05
N PHE A 431 -1.58 -13.33 28.38
CA PHE A 431 -0.73 -12.42 29.13
C PHE A 431 0.74 -12.75 28.83
N ILE A 432 1.51 -11.73 28.41
CA ILE A 432 2.92 -11.88 28.03
C ILE A 432 3.79 -11.22 29.10
N SER A 433 4.72 -11.99 29.66
CA SER A 433 5.68 -11.54 30.66
C SER A 433 7.06 -11.34 30.06
N GLN A 434 7.74 -10.26 30.45
CA GLN A 434 9.15 -10.06 30.12
C GLN A 434 10.01 -11.15 30.80
N GLY A 435 10.93 -11.73 30.05
CA GLY A 435 11.82 -12.82 30.48
C GLY A 435 11.26 -14.23 30.25
N GLU A 436 10.00 -14.36 29.82
CA GLU A 436 9.41 -15.65 29.45
C GLU A 436 9.58 -15.94 27.95
N THR A 437 9.62 -17.23 27.63
CA THR A 437 9.69 -17.73 26.25
C THR A 437 8.30 -18.13 25.79
N TYR A 438 7.96 -17.70 24.58
CA TYR A 438 6.70 -18.02 23.94
C TYR A 438 6.94 -18.45 22.50
N LYS A 439 5.92 -19.08 21.92
CA LYS A 439 5.87 -19.40 20.50
C LYS A 439 5.01 -18.37 19.78
N PHE A 440 5.64 -17.55 18.96
CA PHE A 440 5.01 -16.50 18.17
C PHE A 440 4.72 -17.00 16.75
N LYS A 441 3.54 -16.72 16.22
CA LYS A 441 3.19 -16.96 14.81
C LYS A 441 2.83 -15.63 14.17
N GLY A 442 3.44 -15.33 13.03
CA GLY A 442 3.32 -14.02 12.40
C GLY A 442 3.96 -13.90 11.03
N GLU A 443 3.84 -12.72 10.43
CA GLU A 443 4.48 -12.37 9.16
C GLU A 443 5.85 -11.73 9.42
N PHE A 444 6.90 -12.30 8.83
CA PHE A 444 8.25 -11.74 8.85
C PHE A 444 8.31 -10.55 7.89
N ASN A 445 8.61 -9.35 8.40
CA ASN A 445 8.47 -8.10 7.66
C ASN A 445 9.68 -7.19 7.87
N GLU A 446 9.76 -6.11 7.08
CA GLU A 446 10.73 -5.04 7.27
C GLU A 446 10.01 -3.72 7.48
N TYR A 447 10.38 -3.00 8.54
CA TYR A 447 9.90 -1.66 8.83
C TYR A 447 11.06 -0.71 9.08
N LYS A 448 11.16 0.33 8.23
CA LYS A 448 12.21 1.35 8.30
C LYS A 448 13.64 0.78 8.29
N GLY A 449 13.91 -0.21 7.43
CA GLY A 449 15.23 -0.82 7.31
C GLY A 449 15.54 -1.85 8.40
N LYS A 450 14.57 -2.20 9.24
CA LYS A 450 14.72 -3.17 10.33
C LYS A 450 13.73 -4.31 10.16
N GLU A 451 14.25 -5.52 10.30
CA GLU A 451 13.45 -6.72 10.32
C GLU A 451 12.59 -6.77 11.59
N GLU A 452 11.31 -7.08 11.42
CA GLU A 452 10.33 -7.20 12.49
C GLU A 452 9.42 -8.42 12.28
N LEU A 453 8.75 -8.87 13.34
CA LEU A 453 7.71 -9.89 13.29
C LEU A 453 6.35 -9.27 13.60
N ILE A 454 5.44 -9.29 12.63
CA ILE A 454 4.03 -8.91 12.85
C ILE A 454 3.30 -10.11 13.44
N ILE A 455 3.01 -10.06 14.74
CA ILE A 455 2.51 -11.20 15.51
C ILE A 455 0.99 -11.31 15.40
N ASN A 456 0.53 -12.48 14.95
CA ASN A 456 -0.88 -12.82 14.82
C ASN A 456 -1.38 -13.81 15.90
N SER A 457 -0.48 -14.59 16.51
CA SER A 457 -0.82 -15.52 17.58
C SER A 457 0.40 -15.77 18.49
N VAL A 458 0.13 -16.06 19.76
CA VAL A 458 1.13 -16.37 20.79
C VAL A 458 0.64 -17.60 21.57
N GLU A 459 1.52 -18.60 21.71
CA GLU A 459 1.29 -19.86 22.42
C GLU A 459 2.27 -20.02 23.60
#